data_AF-A0A7Y0S2Q9-F1
#
_entry.id   AF-A0A7Y0S2Q9-F1
#
_cell.length_a   1.000
_cell.length_b   1.000
_cell.length_c   1.000
_cell.angle_alpha   90.00
_cell.angle_beta   90.00
_cell.angle_gamma   90.00
#
_symmetry.space_group_name_H-M   'P 1'
#
loop_
_entity.id
_entity.type
_entity.pdbx_description
1 polymer ?
#
loop_
_entity_poly.entity_id
_entity_poly.type
_entity_poly.pdbx_seq_one_letter_code
_entity_poly.pdbx_strand_id
1 'polypeptide(L)'
;CETVAQTIVDSGLVSYYQYRTAPAEKADLVPEQLQALIHYDNADVQSEFVRNRENVSEVTLSLEGVSCAACAWLIEKQVSNT
;
A
#
# COMPACT_ATOMS: atom_id res chain seq x y z
N CYS A 1 10.29 8.28 -4.67
CA CYS A 1 8.99 7.76 -5.15
C CYS A 1 8.03 8.93 -5.30
N GLU A 2 7.10 8.82 -6.24
CA GLU A 2 6.17 9.89 -6.62
C GLU A 2 5.34 10.40 -5.45
N THR A 3 4.79 9.50 -4.63
CA THR A 3 3.98 9.85 -3.45
C THR A 3 4.74 10.74 -2.46
N VAL A 4 6.02 10.45 -2.19
CA VAL A 4 6.82 11.27 -1.28
C VAL A 4 7.11 12.64 -1.88
N ALA A 5 7.38 12.71 -3.19
CA ALA A 5 7.58 13.99 -3.87
C ALA A 5 6.31 14.84 -3.83
N GLN A 6 5.15 14.22 -4.04
CA GLN A 6 3.86 14.90 -3.99
C GLN A 6 3.56 15.43 -2.58
N THR A 7 3.77 14.63 -1.53
CA THR A 7 3.60 15.05 -0.15
C THR A 7 4.48 16.25 0.24
N ILE A 8 5.72 16.31 -0.26
CA ILE A 8 6.63 17.44 0.00
C ILE A 8 6.09 18.73 -0.65
N VAL A 9 5.56 18.63 -1.87
CA VAL A 9 4.94 19.76 -2.59
C VAL A 9 3.67 20.22 -1.88
N ASP A 10 2.77 19.28 -1.56
CA ASP A 10 1.49 19.58 -0.92
C ASP A 10 1.67 20.18 0.48
N SER A 11 2.75 19.81 1.18
CA SER A 11 3.09 20.34 2.51
C SER A 11 3.85 21.68 2.47
N GLY A 12 4.09 22.25 1.28
CA GLY A 12 4.83 23.50 1.12
C GLY A 12 6.32 23.41 1.48
N LEU A 13 6.87 22.19 1.56
CA LEU A 13 8.24 21.91 1.97
C LEU A 13 9.22 21.86 0.78
N VAL A 14 8.89 22.54 -0.32
CA VAL A 14 9.68 22.53 -1.56
C VAL A 14 11.12 23.02 -1.35
N SER A 15 11.33 23.89 -0.35
CA SER A 15 12.66 24.37 0.09
C SER A 15 13.60 23.23 0.50
N TYR A 16 13.07 22.06 0.89
CA TYR A 16 13.83 20.85 1.17
C TYR A 16 14.80 20.48 0.03
N TYR A 17 14.39 20.65 -1.23
CA TYR A 17 15.25 20.34 -2.38
C TYR A 17 16.39 21.35 -2.58
N GLN A 18 16.23 22.59 -2.12
CA GLN A 18 17.26 23.64 -2.24
C GLN A 18 18.36 23.49 -1.20
N TYR A 19 18.03 22.97 -0.01
CA TYR A 19 18.96 22.87 1.13
C TYR A 19 19.51 21.46 1.35
N ARG A 20 19.19 20.50 0.48
CA ARG A 20 19.70 19.12 0.59
C ARG A 20 21.21 19.09 0.31
N THR A 21 21.98 18.72 1.32
CA THR A 21 23.45 18.64 1.25
C THR A 21 23.99 17.24 0.92
N ALA A 22 23.17 16.19 1.01
CA ALA A 22 23.57 14.82 0.69
C ALA A 22 22.41 13.97 0.14
N PRO A 23 22.70 12.93 -0.66
CA PRO A 23 21.70 11.95 -1.02
C PRO A 23 21.16 11.23 0.22
N ALA A 24 19.84 11.20 0.44
CA ALA A 24 19.24 10.30 1.43
C ALA A 24 19.65 8.84 1.18
N GLU A 25 19.91 8.08 2.25
CA GLU A 25 20.05 6.64 2.16
C GLU A 25 18.80 6.03 1.53
N LYS A 26 19.01 5.10 0.60
CA LYS A 26 17.92 4.29 0.07
C LYS A 26 17.50 3.34 1.18
N ALA A 27 16.45 3.70 1.91
CA ALA A 27 15.70 2.71 2.67
C ALA A 27 15.13 1.71 1.65
N ASP A 28 15.26 0.41 1.93
CA ASP A 28 14.51 -0.60 1.19
C ASP A 28 13.03 -0.23 1.29
N LEU A 29 12.46 0.12 0.14
CA LEU A 29 11.14 0.74 0.03
C LEU A 29 10.02 -0.20 0.51
N VAL A 30 10.32 -1.49 0.60
CA VAL A 30 9.38 -2.54 0.94
C VAL A 30 9.88 -3.27 2.18
N PRO A 31 9.21 -3.10 3.33
CA PRO A 31 9.47 -3.87 4.54
C PRO A 31 9.60 -5.37 4.24
N GLU A 32 10.55 -6.05 4.88
CA GLU A 32 10.79 -7.50 4.70
C GLU A 32 9.50 -8.33 4.89
N GLN A 33 8.63 -7.89 5.81
CA GLN A 33 7.33 -8.50 6.08
C GLN A 33 6.40 -8.49 4.85
N LEU A 34 6.49 -7.47 3.99
CA LEU A 34 5.73 -7.42 2.74
C LEU A 34 6.37 -8.28 1.64
N GLN A 35 7.68 -8.53 1.69
CA GLN A 35 8.34 -9.42 0.72
C GLN A 35 7.83 -10.86 0.84
N ALA A 36 7.52 -11.30 2.06
CA ALA A 36 6.89 -12.60 2.29
C ALA A 36 5.52 -12.75 1.61
N LEU A 37 4.83 -11.64 1.33
CA LEU A 37 3.53 -11.66 0.67
C LEU A 37 3.62 -12.01 -0.83
N ILE A 38 4.81 -11.97 -1.43
CA ILE A 38 5.02 -12.26 -2.86
C ILE A 38 4.59 -13.70 -3.23
N HIS A 39 4.55 -14.61 -2.25
CA HIS A 39 4.08 -15.97 -2.46
C HIS A 39 2.58 -16.04 -2.77
N TYR A 40 1.79 -15.04 -2.33
CA TYR A 40 0.37 -14.93 -2.64
C TYR A 40 0.11 -14.41 -4.06
N ASP A 41 1.15 -14.02 -4.82
CA ASP A 41 1.05 -13.73 -6.25
C ASP A 41 1.09 -15.00 -7.12
N ASN A 42 1.35 -16.17 -6.53
CA ASN A 42 1.32 -17.44 -7.23
C ASN A 42 -0.12 -17.84 -7.58
N ALA A 43 -0.38 -18.12 -8.85
CA ALA A 43 -1.71 -18.49 -9.37
C ALA A 43 -2.31 -19.74 -8.70
N ASP A 44 -1.50 -20.73 -8.36
CA ASP A 44 -1.96 -21.95 -7.68
C ASP A 44 -2.47 -21.60 -6.27
N VAL A 45 -1.72 -20.75 -5.56
CA VAL A 45 -2.07 -20.26 -4.22
C VAL A 45 -3.32 -19.38 -4.26
N GLN A 46 -3.40 -18.46 -5.23
CA GLN A 46 -4.59 -17.61 -5.41
C GLN A 46 -5.85 -18.41 -5.72
N SER A 47 -5.73 -19.51 -6.46
CA SER A 47 -6.88 -20.35 -6.81
C SER A 47 -7.62 -20.93 -5.59
N GLU A 48 -6.96 -20.98 -4.42
CA GLU A 48 -7.56 -21.48 -3.17
C GLU A 48 -8.51 -20.47 -2.51
N PHE A 49 -8.33 -19.16 -2.74
CA PHE A 49 -9.09 -18.11 -2.03
C PHE A 49 -9.67 -17.00 -2.92
N VAL A 50 -9.24 -16.91 -4.19
CA VAL A 50 -9.77 -15.98 -5.19
C VAL A 50 -10.81 -16.71 -6.04
N ARG A 51 -12.02 -16.15 -6.10
CA ARG A 51 -13.11 -16.62 -6.94
C ARG A 51 -13.22 -15.75 -8.17
N ASN A 52 -13.08 -16.34 -9.35
CA ASN A 52 -13.31 -15.64 -10.61
C ASN A 52 -14.79 -15.73 -11.00
N ARG A 53 -15.45 -14.58 -11.20
CA ARG A 53 -16.80 -14.48 -11.74
C ARG A 53 -16.75 -13.66 -13.02
N GLU A 54 -16.98 -14.30 -14.16
CA GLU A 54 -16.97 -13.66 -15.48
C GLU A 54 -15.74 -12.76 -15.68
N ASN A 55 -15.89 -11.45 -15.49
CA ASN A 55 -14.85 -10.42 -15.68
C ASN A 55 -14.28 -9.84 -14.38
N VAL A 56 -14.63 -10.38 -13.21
CA VAL A 56 -14.15 -9.90 -11.91
C VAL A 56 -13.59 -11.02 -11.05
N SER A 57 -12.51 -10.70 -10.33
CA SER A 57 -11.94 -11.57 -9.30
C SER A 57 -12.41 -11.09 -7.92
N GLU A 58 -12.97 -11.99 -7.14
CA GLU A 58 -13.55 -11.74 -5.81
C GLU A 58 -12.73 -12.51 -4.75
N VAL A 59 -12.33 -11.82 -3.69
CA VAL A 59 -11.67 -12.41 -2.52
C VAL A 59 -12.32 -11.90 -1.24
N THR A 60 -12.44 -12.77 -0.24
CA THR A 60 -12.94 -12.38 1.09
C THR A 60 -11.79 -12.48 2.09
N LEU A 61 -11.47 -11.38 2.76
CA LEU A 61 -10.41 -11.29 3.76
C LEU A 61 -11.01 -10.93 5.11
N SER A 62 -10.59 -11.64 6.15
CA SER A 62 -10.91 -11.29 7.54
C SER A 62 -9.77 -10.48 8.13
N LEU A 63 -10.10 -9.33 8.70
CA LEU A 63 -9.12 -8.44 9.34
C LEU A 63 -9.27 -8.52 10.86
N GLU A 64 -8.16 -8.81 11.53
CA GLU A 64 -8.08 -8.82 12.99
C GLU A 64 -7.41 -7.55 13.51
N GLY A 65 -7.65 -7.21 14.79
CA GLY A 65 -6.96 -6.10 15.47
C GLY A 65 -7.46 -4.69 15.09
N VAL A 66 -8.54 -4.56 14.32
CA VAL A 66 -9.17 -3.28 14.03
C VAL A 66 -9.92 -2.78 15.28
N SER A 67 -9.30 -1.85 16.01
CA SER A 67 -9.78 -1.39 17.32
C SER A 67 -10.46 -0.02 17.30
N CYS A 68 -10.37 0.72 16.20
CA CYS A 68 -10.94 2.06 16.07
C CYS A 68 -11.86 2.16 14.85
N ALA A 69 -13.02 2.81 15.03
CA ALA A 69 -13.99 3.04 13.95
C ALA A 69 -13.39 3.86 12.79
N ALA A 70 -12.41 4.73 13.07
CA ALA A 70 -11.69 5.47 12.03
C ALA A 70 -10.87 4.56 11.11
N CYS A 71 -10.36 3.43 11.64
CA CYS A 71 -9.60 2.47 10.83
C CYS A 71 -10.49 1.79 9.78
N ALA A 72 -11.72 1.41 10.15
CA ALA A 72 -12.67 0.84 9.19
C ALA A 72 -12.97 1.82 8.05
N TRP A 73 -13.25 3.09 8.40
CA TRP A 73 -13.51 4.13 7.39
C TRP A 73 -12.33 4.38 6.45
N LEU A 74 -11.09 4.38 6.96
CA LEU A 74 -9.90 4.55 6.13
C LEU A 74 -9.72 3.40 5.13
N ILE A 75 -9.99 2.16 5.57
CA ILE A 75 -9.92 0.97 4.70
C ILE A 75 -10.96 1.06 3.59
N GLU A 76 -12.22 1.35 3.95
CA GLU A 76 -13.32 1.51 2.97
C GLU A 76 -13.00 2.60 1.94
N LYS A 77 -12.49 3.74 2.39
CA LYS A 77 -12.13 4.85 1.52
C LYS A 77 -11.01 4.49 0.55
N GLN A 78 -10.00 3.75 1.01
CA GLN A 78 -8.88 3.33 0.17
C GLN A 78 -9.31 2.30 -0.89
N VAL A 79 -10.11 1.30 -0.51
CA VAL A 79 -10.62 0.28 -1.44
C VAL A 79 -11.55 0.88 -2.49
N SER A 80 -12.33 1.90 -2.12
CA SER A 80 -13.25 2.60 -3.03
C SER A 80 -12.54 3.51 -4.04
N ASN A 81 -11.25 3.80 -3.87
CA ASN A 81 -10.51 4.76 -4.70
C ASN A 81 -9.81 4.09 -5.91
N THR A 82 -10.41 3.01 -6.42
CA THR A 82 -9.89 2.21 -7.54
C THR A 82 -10.53 2.64 -8.86
#